data_AF-A0A1S9BVM4-F1
#
_entry.id   AF-A0A1S9BVM4-F1
#
_cell.length_a   1.000
_cell.length_b   1.000
_cell.length_c   1.000
_cell.angle_alpha   90.00
_cell.angle_beta   90.00
_cell.angle_gamma   90.00
#
_symmetry.space_group_name_H-M   'P 1'
#
loop_
_entity.id
_entity.type
_entity.pdbx_description
1 polymer ?
#
loop_
_entity_poly.entity_id
_entity_poly.type
_entity_poly.pdbx_seq_one_letter_code
_entity_poly.pdbx_strand_id
1 'polypeptide(L)'
;MARNYSDRHASRYAAHGNYAKPKANHSGLIRFLLGFLIPYVVINGLILLFVIQAPSIEASEPDTKDYQNAEVSFKVSSLIPLKSVTATIEGQEVPLEKTGSSYKCSLTNNGNLTVTAVAINSMTKSTNIQINLLDEANPVIDEDSVVLGAGYLEFEVSDTQSGVDWDSIYAVDSLGNNLKPTDVNKTTGKVTFSMAADSITVYVSDLAKNQAQANFSIN
;
A
#
# COMPACT_ATOMS: atom_id res chain seq x y z
N MET A 1 -48.34 -80.28 -10.90
CA MET A 1 -48.56 -79.40 -12.07
C MET A 1 -48.82 -77.99 -11.55
N ALA A 2 -47.83 -77.09 -11.64
CA ALA A 2 -47.94 -75.71 -11.16
C ALA A 2 -48.49 -74.80 -12.27
N ARG A 3 -49.56 -74.04 -11.98
CA ARG A 3 -50.11 -73.01 -12.89
C ARG A 3 -49.34 -71.71 -12.68
N ASN A 4 -48.58 -71.30 -13.69
CA ASN A 4 -48.00 -69.96 -13.80
C ASN A 4 -49.12 -68.94 -14.02
N TYR A 5 -49.36 -68.05 -13.04
CA TYR A 5 -50.08 -66.80 -13.26
C TYR A 5 -49.09 -65.77 -13.81
N SER A 6 -49.27 -65.37 -15.05
CA SER A 6 -48.60 -64.19 -15.61
C SER A 6 -49.44 -62.97 -15.27
N ASP A 7 -48.89 -62.07 -14.47
CA ASP A 7 -49.47 -60.74 -14.23
C ASP A 7 -49.49 -59.96 -15.55
N ARG A 8 -50.67 -59.85 -16.17
CA ARG A 8 -50.89 -58.99 -17.32
C ARG A 8 -51.25 -57.60 -16.82
N HIS A 9 -50.29 -56.68 -16.91
CA HIS A 9 -50.57 -55.25 -16.78
C HIS A 9 -51.62 -54.82 -17.81
N ALA A 10 -52.76 -54.30 -17.33
CA ALA A 10 -53.85 -53.84 -18.18
C ALA A 10 -53.39 -52.67 -19.07
N SER A 11 -53.37 -52.90 -20.38
CA SER A 11 -53.11 -51.86 -21.38
C SER A 11 -54.33 -50.95 -21.48
N ARG A 12 -54.17 -49.65 -21.18
CA ARG A 12 -55.25 -48.66 -21.29
C ARG A 12 -55.41 -48.22 -22.75
N TYR A 13 -56.47 -48.67 -23.42
CA TYR A 13 -56.85 -48.20 -24.75
C TYR A 13 -57.69 -46.91 -24.65
N ALA A 14 -57.51 -45.98 -25.59
CA ALA A 14 -58.41 -44.83 -25.71
C ALA A 14 -59.76 -45.26 -26.29
N ALA A 15 -60.82 -44.46 -26.10
CA ALA A 15 -62.21 -44.78 -26.49
C ALA A 15 -62.42 -45.15 -27.98
N HIS A 16 -61.42 -44.92 -28.85
CA HIS A 16 -61.42 -45.29 -30.27
C HIS A 16 -60.46 -46.43 -30.64
N GLY A 17 -59.99 -47.24 -29.67
CA GLY A 17 -59.25 -48.49 -29.94
C GLY A 17 -57.77 -48.33 -30.29
N ASN A 18 -57.23 -47.11 -30.29
CA ASN A 18 -55.79 -46.89 -30.48
C ASN A 18 -55.01 -47.10 -29.16
N TYR A 19 -53.80 -47.69 -29.28
CA TYR A 19 -52.84 -47.78 -28.17
C TYR A 19 -52.54 -46.37 -27.64
N ALA A 20 -52.90 -46.09 -26.38
CA ALA A 20 -52.54 -44.84 -25.74
C ALA A 20 -51.03 -44.87 -25.43
N LYS A 21 -50.21 -44.15 -26.21
CA LYS A 21 -48.81 -43.92 -25.84
C LYS A 21 -48.78 -43.25 -24.46
N PRO A 22 -47.99 -43.74 -23.50
CA PRO A 22 -47.86 -43.06 -22.21
C PRO A 22 -47.37 -41.63 -22.48
N LYS A 23 -48.19 -40.64 -22.13
CA LYS A 23 -47.81 -39.23 -22.22
C LYS A 23 -46.59 -39.05 -21.31
N ALA A 24 -45.43 -38.72 -21.89
CA ALA A 24 -44.24 -38.39 -21.11
C ALA A 24 -44.62 -37.29 -20.11
N ASN A 25 -44.46 -37.58 -18.82
CA ASN A 25 -45.00 -36.79 -17.72
C ASN A 25 -44.10 -35.56 -17.46
N HIS A 26 -43.87 -34.74 -18.50
CA HIS A 26 -43.03 -33.54 -18.44
C HIS A 26 -43.50 -32.54 -17.38
N SER A 27 -44.79 -32.51 -17.05
CA SER A 27 -45.33 -31.64 -16.02
C SER A 27 -44.84 -31.98 -14.62
N GLY A 28 -44.56 -33.25 -14.32
CA GLY A 28 -44.04 -33.67 -13.01
C GLY A 28 -42.58 -33.24 -12.81
N LEU A 29 -41.74 -33.46 -13.82
CA LEU A 29 -40.34 -33.02 -13.81
C LEU A 29 -40.22 -31.49 -13.80
N ILE A 30 -41.00 -30.78 -14.61
CA ILE A 30 -40.98 -29.30 -14.63
C ILE A 30 -41.43 -28.74 -13.28
N ARG A 31 -42.46 -29.31 -12.63
CA ARG A 31 -42.89 -28.89 -11.29
C ARG A 31 -41.84 -29.16 -10.22
N PHE A 32 -41.14 -30.29 -10.29
CA PHE A 32 -40.04 -30.61 -9.39
C PHE A 32 -38.84 -29.67 -9.61
N LEU A 33 -38.47 -29.44 -10.87
CA LEU A 33 -37.36 -28.56 -11.24
C LEU A 33 -37.64 -27.11 -10.82
N LEU A 34 -38.77 -26.53 -11.21
CA LEU A 34 -39.12 -25.13 -10.89
C LEU A 34 -39.54 -24.94 -9.42
N GLY A 35 -40.22 -25.92 -8.82
CA GLY A 35 -40.77 -25.79 -7.47
C GLY A 35 -39.80 -26.14 -6.36
N PHE A 36 -38.82 -27.02 -6.61
CA PHE A 36 -37.90 -27.51 -5.58
C PHE A 36 -36.44 -27.35 -5.98
N LEU A 37 -36.02 -27.89 -7.13
CA LEU A 37 -34.59 -27.94 -7.46
C LEU A 37 -34.01 -26.54 -7.72
N ILE A 38 -34.67 -25.71 -8.51
CA ILE A 38 -34.19 -24.36 -8.85
C ILE A 38 -34.16 -23.47 -7.61
N PRO A 39 -35.22 -23.34 -6.79
CA PRO A 39 -35.15 -22.57 -5.54
C PRO A 39 -34.05 -23.07 -4.61
N TYR A 40 -33.88 -24.40 -4.50
CA TYR A 40 -32.80 -24.99 -3.69
C TYR A 40 -31.42 -24.56 -4.21
N VAL A 41 -31.15 -24.71 -5.50
CA VAL A 41 -29.86 -24.34 -6.09
C VAL A 41 -29.62 -22.83 -6.01
N VAL A 42 -30.66 -22.02 -6.24
CA VAL A 42 -30.55 -20.55 -6.18
C VAL A 42 -30.27 -20.09 -4.76
N ILE A 43 -31.04 -20.53 -3.76
CA ILE A 43 -30.83 -20.13 -2.36
C ILE A 43 -29.45 -20.57 -1.87
N ASN A 44 -29.10 -21.84 -2.07
CA ASN A 44 -27.79 -22.33 -1.65
C ASN A 44 -26.64 -21.68 -2.44
N GLY A 45 -26.85 -21.39 -3.72
CA GLY A 45 -25.90 -20.67 -4.56
C GLY A 45 -25.67 -19.23 -4.07
N LEU A 46 -26.73 -18.53 -3.67
CA LEU A 46 -26.63 -17.19 -3.08
C LEU A 46 -25.91 -17.22 -1.73
N ILE A 47 -26.24 -18.18 -0.86
CA ILE A 47 -25.53 -18.35 0.41
C ILE A 47 -24.05 -18.60 0.15
N LEU A 48 -23.73 -19.52 -0.77
CA LEU A 48 -22.34 -19.83 -1.13
C LEU A 48 -21.63 -18.59 -1.67
N LEU A 49 -22.27 -17.81 -2.55
CA LEU A 49 -21.72 -16.55 -3.08
C LEU A 49 -21.36 -15.59 -1.95
N PHE A 50 -22.24 -15.42 -0.96
CA PHE A 50 -21.98 -14.54 0.18
C PHE A 50 -20.89 -15.08 1.11
N VAL A 51 -20.74 -16.40 1.24
CA VAL A 51 -19.68 -17.01 2.06
C VAL A 51 -18.31 -16.86 1.40
N ILE A 52 -18.22 -16.97 0.07
CA ILE A 52 -16.92 -16.93 -0.63
C ILE A 52 -16.48 -15.53 -1.08
N GLN A 53 -17.37 -14.55 -1.06
CA GLN A 53 -17.08 -13.19 -1.49
C GLN A 53 -16.00 -12.54 -0.61
N ALA A 54 -14.88 -12.16 -1.22
CA ALA A 54 -13.78 -11.46 -0.56
C ALA A 54 -13.70 -10.00 -1.06
N PRO A 55 -13.22 -9.07 -0.22
CA PRO A 55 -13.02 -7.70 -0.65
C PRO A 55 -11.89 -7.61 -1.68
N SER A 56 -11.96 -6.60 -2.56
CA SER A 56 -10.91 -6.24 -3.52
C SER A 56 -10.20 -4.98 -3.06
N ILE A 57 -8.87 -4.94 -3.24
CA ILE A 57 -8.01 -3.81 -2.90
C ILE A 57 -7.29 -3.40 -4.16
N GLU A 58 -7.51 -2.16 -4.59
CA GLU A 58 -6.80 -1.52 -5.70
C GLU A 58 -5.91 -0.43 -5.10
N ALA A 59 -4.60 -0.62 -5.18
CA ALA A 59 -3.62 0.34 -4.70
C ALA A 59 -3.14 1.22 -5.85
N SER A 60 -3.01 2.52 -5.58
CA SER A 60 -2.29 3.43 -6.47
C SER A 60 -0.79 3.33 -6.18
N GLU A 61 0.03 3.75 -7.14
CA GLU A 61 1.47 3.88 -6.92
C GLU A 61 1.73 4.90 -5.79
N PRO A 62 2.68 4.60 -4.90
CA PRO A 62 3.06 5.53 -3.83
C PRO A 62 3.72 6.77 -4.42
N ASP A 63 3.39 7.94 -3.88
CA ASP A 63 3.91 9.23 -4.34
C ASP A 63 4.50 10.01 -3.15
N THR A 64 5.50 10.85 -3.42
CA THR A 64 6.12 11.73 -2.42
C THR A 64 6.33 13.11 -3.01
N LYS A 65 6.09 14.15 -2.21
CA LYS A 65 6.29 15.56 -2.63
C LYS A 65 7.51 16.20 -1.99
N ASP A 66 7.91 15.71 -0.82
CA ASP A 66 8.86 16.36 0.09
C ASP A 66 9.99 15.42 0.54
N TYR A 67 10.08 14.20 -0.03
CA TYR A 67 11.04 13.15 0.32
C TYR A 67 11.01 12.67 1.78
N GLN A 68 10.11 13.23 2.60
CA GLN A 68 9.90 12.91 4.02
C GLN A 68 8.63 12.09 4.24
N ASN A 69 7.60 12.39 3.47
CA ASN A 69 6.30 11.76 3.59
C ASN A 69 5.90 11.12 2.25
N ALA A 70 5.42 9.88 2.34
CA ALA A 70 4.84 9.17 1.21
C ALA A 70 3.32 9.10 1.40
N GLU A 71 2.59 9.61 0.42
CA GLU A 71 1.14 9.46 0.36
C GLU A 71 0.80 8.22 -0.45
N VAL A 72 0.07 7.28 0.16
CA VAL A 72 -0.46 6.11 -0.54
C VAL A 72 -1.97 6.16 -0.50
N SER A 73 -2.58 6.05 -1.68
CA SER A 73 -4.04 5.97 -1.81
C SER A 73 -4.46 4.62 -2.35
N PHE A 74 -5.46 4.01 -1.72
CA PHE A 74 -6.00 2.73 -2.16
C PHE A 74 -7.51 2.70 -2.02
N LYS A 75 -8.15 1.96 -2.91
CA LYS A 75 -9.60 1.78 -2.94
C LYS A 75 -9.95 0.37 -2.53
N VAL A 76 -10.87 0.26 -1.56
CA VAL A 76 -11.39 -1.03 -1.13
C VAL A 76 -12.82 -1.17 -1.62
N SER A 77 -13.03 -2.10 -2.54
CA SER A 77 -14.33 -2.41 -3.13
C SER A 77 -14.80 -3.78 -2.62
N SER A 78 -16.05 -3.87 -2.15
CA SER A 78 -16.60 -5.13 -1.64
C SER A 78 -18.10 -5.21 -1.91
N LEU A 79 -18.60 -6.37 -2.33
CA LEU A 79 -20.04 -6.63 -2.49
C LEU A 79 -20.74 -6.76 -1.13
N ILE A 80 -20.02 -7.20 -0.10
CA ILE A 80 -20.51 -7.37 1.26
C ILE A 80 -19.90 -6.28 2.14
N PRO A 81 -20.62 -5.76 3.15
CA PRO A 81 -20.05 -4.81 4.10
C PRO A 81 -18.70 -5.27 4.68
N LEU A 82 -17.79 -4.32 4.84
CA LEU A 82 -16.49 -4.54 5.47
C LEU A 82 -16.66 -4.53 6.99
N LYS A 83 -15.94 -5.43 7.65
CA LYS A 83 -15.79 -5.47 9.11
C LYS A 83 -14.67 -4.53 9.57
N SER A 84 -13.52 -4.56 8.90
CA SER A 84 -12.38 -3.70 9.21
C SER A 84 -11.45 -3.53 8.02
N VAL A 85 -10.73 -2.42 7.99
CA VAL A 85 -9.61 -2.16 7.07
C VAL A 85 -8.47 -1.63 7.92
N THR A 86 -7.32 -2.28 7.84
CA THR A 86 -6.10 -1.91 8.56
C THR A 86 -4.94 -1.78 7.58
N ALA A 87 -3.99 -0.94 7.94
CA ALA A 87 -2.74 -0.80 7.20
C ALA A 87 -1.59 -0.85 8.20
N THR A 88 -0.57 -1.64 7.88
CA THR A 88 0.63 -1.76 8.70
C THR A 88 1.87 -1.55 7.84
N ILE A 89 2.87 -0.84 8.36
CA ILE A 89 4.20 -0.76 7.76
C ILE A 89 5.18 -1.50 8.67
N GLU A 90 5.85 -2.52 8.14
CA GLU A 90 6.77 -3.39 8.92
C GLU A 90 6.16 -3.89 10.25
N GLY A 91 4.83 -4.11 10.25
CA GLY A 91 4.07 -4.58 11.41
C GLY A 91 3.52 -3.49 12.35
N GLN A 92 3.85 -2.22 12.15
CA GLN A 92 3.29 -1.09 12.92
C GLN A 92 2.03 -0.54 12.25
N GLU A 93 0.96 -0.33 13.01
CA GLU A 93 -0.28 0.24 12.48
C GLU A 93 -0.11 1.71 12.04
N VAL A 94 -0.62 2.03 10.86
CA VAL A 94 -0.58 3.37 10.27
C VAL A 94 -1.98 3.97 10.27
N PRO A 95 -2.14 5.26 10.64
CA PRO A 95 -3.43 5.93 10.58
C PRO A 95 -3.97 5.96 9.14
N LEU A 96 -5.28 5.68 9.03
CA LEU A 96 -6.00 5.65 7.77
C LEU A 96 -7.07 6.73 7.72
N GLU A 97 -7.01 7.56 6.69
CA GLU A 97 -8.05 8.52 6.37
C GLU A 97 -9.03 7.92 5.36
N LYS A 98 -10.28 7.75 5.77
CA LYS A 98 -11.33 7.16 4.93
C LYS A 98 -12.17 8.24 4.27
N THR A 99 -12.22 8.22 2.94
CA THR A 99 -13.13 9.00 2.11
C THR A 99 -14.01 8.06 1.28
N GLY A 100 -15.18 7.68 1.81
CA GLY A 100 -16.08 6.74 1.14
C GLY A 100 -15.48 5.33 1.02
N SER A 101 -15.21 4.89 -0.21
CA SER A 101 -14.52 3.63 -0.52
C SER A 101 -12.99 3.77 -0.69
N SER A 102 -12.49 4.99 -0.65
CA SER A 102 -11.07 5.31 -0.80
C SER A 102 -10.45 5.55 0.55
N TYR A 103 -9.22 5.09 0.71
CA TYR A 103 -8.41 5.23 1.91
C TYR A 103 -7.09 5.89 1.52
N LYS A 104 -6.59 6.75 2.41
CA LYS A 104 -5.28 7.36 2.30
C LYS A 104 -4.49 7.11 3.58
N CYS A 105 -3.21 6.86 3.44
CA CYS A 105 -2.26 6.89 4.55
C CYS A 105 -1.07 7.77 4.18
N SER A 106 -0.58 8.51 5.19
CA SER A 106 0.71 9.19 5.15
C SER A 106 1.72 8.34 5.87
N LEU A 107 2.85 8.06 5.22
CA LEU A 107 3.95 7.26 5.75
C LEU A 107 5.17 8.15 5.93
N THR A 108 5.88 7.96 7.04
CA THR A 108 7.11 8.70 7.39
C THR A 108 8.37 7.86 7.22
N ASN A 109 8.24 6.58 6.86
CA ASN A 109 9.34 5.63 6.78
C ASN A 109 9.19 4.75 5.55
N ASN A 110 10.33 4.34 4.99
CA ASN A 110 10.36 3.32 3.94
C ASN A 110 10.00 1.94 4.52
N GLY A 111 9.55 1.04 3.66
CA GLY A 111 9.22 -0.33 4.06
C GLY A 111 8.08 -0.95 3.25
N ASN A 112 7.58 -2.07 3.73
CA ASN A 112 6.45 -2.77 3.11
C ASN A 112 5.14 -2.41 3.81
N LEU A 113 4.31 -1.62 3.12
CA LEU A 113 2.95 -1.33 3.54
C LEU A 113 2.05 -2.53 3.22
N THR A 114 1.52 -3.17 4.26
CA THR A 114 0.52 -4.24 4.17
C THR A 114 -0.86 -3.67 4.45
N VAL A 115 -1.72 -3.64 3.44
CA VAL A 115 -3.12 -3.27 3.59
C VAL A 115 -3.96 -4.54 3.72
N THR A 116 -4.76 -4.64 4.78
CA THR A 116 -5.64 -5.79 5.03
C THR A 116 -7.09 -5.34 5.17
N ALA A 117 -7.97 -5.93 4.35
CA ALA A 117 -9.41 -5.71 4.41
C ALA A 117 -10.12 -7.00 4.80
N VAL A 118 -11.00 -6.91 5.80
CA VAL A 118 -11.78 -8.04 6.33
C VAL A 118 -13.26 -7.75 6.10
N ALA A 119 -13.95 -8.65 5.42
CA ALA A 119 -15.41 -8.59 5.25
C ALA A 119 -16.14 -9.23 6.45
N ILE A 120 -17.44 -8.93 6.62
CA ILE A 120 -18.24 -9.48 7.74
C ILE A 120 -18.38 -11.01 7.72
N ASN A 121 -18.20 -11.64 6.56
CA ASN A 121 -18.13 -13.10 6.41
C ASN A 121 -16.75 -13.68 6.79
N SER A 122 -15.86 -12.86 7.37
CA SER A 122 -14.48 -13.20 7.73
C SER A 122 -13.54 -13.49 6.57
N MET A 123 -13.97 -13.28 5.33
CA MET A 123 -13.06 -13.32 4.18
C MET A 123 -12.13 -12.11 4.23
N THR A 124 -10.84 -12.39 4.03
CA THR A 124 -9.77 -11.41 4.16
C THR A 124 -9.02 -11.28 2.85
N LYS A 125 -8.63 -10.06 2.50
CA LYS A 125 -7.72 -9.76 1.40
C LYS A 125 -6.60 -8.87 1.92
N SER A 126 -5.37 -9.21 1.57
CA SER A 126 -4.19 -8.39 1.86
C SER A 126 -3.42 -8.09 0.58
N THR A 127 -2.85 -6.88 0.52
CA THR A 127 -1.99 -6.39 -0.55
C THR A 127 -0.77 -5.74 0.08
N ASN A 128 0.40 -6.00 -0.50
CA ASN A 128 1.67 -5.41 -0.09
C ASN A 128 2.08 -4.35 -1.11
N ILE A 129 2.47 -3.17 -0.64
CA ILE A 129 2.95 -2.05 -1.43
C ILE A 129 4.33 -1.71 -0.89
N GLN A 130 5.35 -1.77 -1.74
CA GLN A 130 6.71 -1.42 -1.35
C GLN A 130 6.89 0.10 -1.44
N ILE A 131 7.45 0.69 -0.38
CA ILE A 131 7.70 2.11 -0.25
C ILE A 131 9.22 2.31 -0.11
N ASN A 132 9.81 2.99 -1.08
CA ASN A 132 11.25 3.25 -1.18
C ASN A 132 11.55 4.66 -1.71
N LEU A 133 10.62 5.59 -1.53
CA LEU A 133 10.71 6.95 -2.08
C LEU A 133 11.25 7.96 -1.07
N LEU A 134 11.28 7.62 0.22
CA LEU A 134 11.75 8.53 1.25
C LEU A 134 13.26 8.50 1.34
N ASP A 135 13.87 9.65 1.59
CA ASP A 135 15.30 9.76 1.79
C ASP A 135 15.60 9.71 3.29
N GLU A 136 16.34 8.68 3.68
CA GLU A 136 16.77 8.43 5.06
C GLU A 136 18.28 8.60 5.23
N ALA A 137 19.00 8.97 4.16
CA ALA A 137 20.45 9.14 4.19
C ALA A 137 20.81 10.57 4.63
N ASN A 138 21.84 10.70 5.45
CA ASN A 138 22.38 12.02 5.77
C ASN A 138 23.21 12.56 4.60
N PRO A 139 23.23 13.90 4.38
CA PRO A 139 24.18 14.50 3.47
C PRO A 139 25.63 14.23 3.93
N VAL A 140 26.56 14.13 3.00
CA VAL A 140 27.96 13.81 3.27
C VAL A 140 28.83 15.04 3.09
N ILE A 141 29.51 15.44 4.17
CA ILE A 141 30.57 16.45 4.16
C ILE A 141 31.88 15.73 3.84
N ASP A 142 32.53 16.10 2.74
CA ASP A 142 33.81 15.52 2.33
C ASP A 142 34.94 16.13 3.14
N GLU A 143 35.36 15.43 4.21
CA GLU A 143 36.45 15.82 5.09
C GLU A 143 37.82 15.86 4.39
N ASP A 144 38.01 15.12 3.29
CA ASP A 144 39.26 15.10 2.52
C ASP A 144 39.38 16.32 1.59
N SER A 145 38.25 16.94 1.24
CA SER A 145 38.18 18.16 0.41
C SER A 145 38.39 19.46 1.19
N VAL A 146 38.59 19.37 2.51
CA VAL A 146 38.58 20.54 3.40
C VAL A 146 39.83 21.39 3.24
N VAL A 147 39.62 22.67 2.97
CA VAL A 147 40.69 23.68 2.93
C VAL A 147 40.48 24.67 4.07
N LEU A 148 41.35 24.57 5.08
CA LEU A 148 41.46 25.53 6.17
C LEU A 148 42.53 26.57 5.83
N GLY A 149 42.10 27.77 5.46
CA GLY A 149 42.97 28.90 5.13
C GLY A 149 43.07 29.93 6.26
N ALA A 150 43.91 30.95 6.07
CA ALA A 150 44.02 32.07 7.01
C ALA A 150 42.74 32.92 6.98
N GLY A 151 41.75 32.54 7.77
CA GLY A 151 40.49 33.27 7.95
C GLY A 151 39.28 32.71 7.20
N TYR A 152 39.40 31.53 6.58
CA TYR A 152 38.29 30.89 5.86
C TYR A 152 38.34 29.36 5.93
N LEU A 153 37.16 28.74 5.82
CA LEU A 153 36.95 27.31 5.68
C LEU A 153 36.25 27.07 4.34
N GLU A 154 36.75 26.13 3.54
CA GLU A 154 36.07 25.60 2.36
C GLU A 154 35.93 24.07 2.51
N PHE A 155 34.76 23.53 2.17
CA PHE A 155 34.51 22.08 2.10
C PHE A 155 33.50 21.77 1.00
N GLU A 156 33.49 20.52 0.56
CA GLU A 156 32.48 19.99 -0.37
C GLU A 156 31.41 19.21 0.38
N VAL A 157 30.15 19.38 -0.03
CA VAL A 157 29.02 18.61 0.49
C VAL A 157 28.22 18.01 -0.66
N SER A 158 27.84 16.76 -0.50
CA SER A 158 27.08 16.00 -1.49
C SER A 158 25.95 15.24 -0.82
N ASP A 159 24.85 15.09 -1.55
CA ASP A 159 23.79 14.17 -1.19
C ASP A 159 23.37 13.35 -2.43
N THR A 160 22.96 12.10 -2.21
CA THR A 160 22.73 11.13 -3.28
C THR A 160 21.25 10.96 -3.67
N GLN A 161 20.31 11.41 -2.85
CA GLN A 161 18.87 11.19 -3.07
C GLN A 161 18.08 12.48 -3.15
N SER A 162 17.82 13.16 -2.03
CA SER A 162 16.97 14.36 -1.99
C SER A 162 17.71 15.62 -2.44
N GLY A 163 19.05 15.64 -2.34
CA GLY A 163 19.90 16.79 -2.58
C GLY A 163 20.06 17.67 -1.34
N VAL A 164 21.08 18.55 -1.38
CA VAL A 164 21.43 19.41 -0.23
C VAL A 164 20.50 20.63 -0.14
N ASP A 165 19.98 20.93 1.06
CA ASP A 165 19.27 22.16 1.36
C ASP A 165 20.27 23.29 1.67
N TRP A 166 20.75 23.92 0.59
CA TRP A 166 21.77 24.98 0.64
C TRP A 166 21.39 26.18 1.53
N ASP A 167 20.10 26.49 1.67
CA ASP A 167 19.62 27.64 2.44
C ASP A 167 19.62 27.36 3.94
N SER A 168 19.63 26.07 4.32
CA SER A 168 19.69 25.60 5.71
C SER A 168 21.11 25.51 6.27
N ILE A 169 22.14 25.65 5.44
CA ILE A 169 23.54 25.48 5.87
C ILE A 169 23.96 26.63 6.79
N TYR A 170 24.51 26.29 7.95
CA TYR A 170 25.06 27.25 8.90
C TYR A 170 26.26 26.66 9.64
N ALA A 171 26.99 27.51 10.35
CA ALA A 171 28.09 27.08 11.20
C ALA A 171 28.07 27.81 12.54
N VAL A 172 28.65 27.20 13.56
CA VAL A 172 28.81 27.79 14.88
C VAL A 172 30.30 27.83 15.20
N ASP A 173 30.82 29.03 15.44
CA ASP A 173 32.22 29.21 15.82
C ASP A 173 32.48 28.83 17.30
N SER A 174 33.75 28.76 17.71
CA SER A 174 34.12 28.45 19.10
C SER A 174 33.65 29.49 20.13
N LEU A 175 33.23 30.67 19.68
CA LEU A 175 32.67 31.75 20.51
C LEU A 175 31.14 31.66 20.60
N GLY A 176 30.50 30.71 19.92
CA GLY A 176 29.06 30.49 19.90
C GLY A 176 28.30 31.38 18.90
N ASN A 177 28.98 32.07 18.00
CA ASN A 177 28.32 32.88 16.97
C ASN A 177 27.82 31.99 15.83
N ASN A 178 26.59 32.25 15.39
CA ASN A 178 26.02 31.60 14.21
C ASN A 178 26.51 32.31 12.94
N LEU A 179 27.19 31.59 12.08
CA LEU A 179 27.77 32.04 10.83
C LEU A 179 26.97 31.48 9.65
N LYS A 180 26.79 32.32 8.64
CA LYS A 180 26.26 31.89 7.34
C LYS A 180 27.41 31.68 6.34
N PRO A 181 27.24 30.81 5.34
CA PRO A 181 28.20 30.69 4.25
C PRO A 181 28.44 32.05 3.59
N THR A 182 29.70 32.34 3.27
CA THR A 182 30.09 33.50 2.47
C THR A 182 29.91 33.25 0.97
N ASP A 183 30.11 32.00 0.52
CA ASP A 183 29.87 31.58 -0.85
C ASP A 183 29.38 30.14 -0.90
N VAL A 184 28.52 29.83 -1.88
CA VAL A 184 27.94 28.50 -2.08
C VAL A 184 27.88 28.20 -3.58
N ASN A 185 28.71 27.26 -4.02
CA ASN A 185 28.69 26.75 -5.38
C ASN A 185 27.87 25.45 -5.46
N LYS A 186 26.60 25.59 -5.85
CA LYS A 186 25.65 24.47 -5.97
C LYS A 186 26.02 23.45 -7.04
N THR A 187 26.88 23.81 -8.00
CA THR A 187 27.28 22.90 -9.10
C THR A 187 28.41 21.97 -8.66
N THR A 188 29.35 22.47 -7.88
CA THR A 188 30.50 21.69 -7.36
C THR A 188 30.29 21.22 -5.93
N GLY A 189 29.19 21.56 -5.29
CA GLY A 189 28.92 21.27 -3.89
C GLY A 189 29.80 22.03 -2.89
N LYS A 190 30.54 23.06 -3.32
CA LYS A 190 31.50 23.77 -2.48
C LYS A 190 30.82 24.83 -1.62
N VAL A 191 31.15 24.85 -0.35
CA VAL A 191 30.67 25.82 0.63
C VAL A 191 31.85 26.49 1.30
N THR A 192 31.84 27.82 1.33
CA THR A 192 32.90 28.62 1.96
C THR A 192 32.32 29.42 3.12
N PHE A 193 33.03 29.43 4.25
CA PHE A 193 32.76 30.24 5.42
C PHE A 193 33.93 31.17 5.73
N SER A 194 33.62 32.38 6.20
CA SER A 194 34.62 33.21 6.87
C SER A 194 34.77 32.73 8.33
N MET A 195 36.01 32.46 8.73
CA MET A 195 36.35 31.91 10.03
C MET A 195 37.27 32.89 10.76
N ALA A 196 36.82 33.45 11.87
CA ALA A 196 37.63 34.34 12.71
C ALA A 196 38.19 33.65 13.96
N ALA A 197 37.61 32.51 14.34
CA ALA A 197 37.94 31.76 15.55
C ALA A 197 38.75 30.49 15.23
N ASP A 198 39.32 29.85 16.26
CA ASP A 198 40.21 28.68 16.09
C ASP A 198 39.48 27.38 15.74
N SER A 199 38.16 27.30 15.99
CA SER A 199 37.33 26.17 15.58
C SER A 199 35.93 26.58 15.13
N ILE A 200 35.35 25.75 14.27
CA ILE A 200 34.04 25.96 13.66
C ILE A 200 33.34 24.61 13.49
N THR A 201 32.07 24.54 13.89
CA THR A 201 31.21 23.37 13.65
C THR A 201 30.22 23.73 12.57
N VAL A 202 30.24 23.00 11.45
CA VAL A 202 29.31 23.21 10.34
C VAL A 202 28.13 22.26 10.46
N TYR A 203 26.96 22.73 10.04
CA TYR A 203 25.71 22.00 10.02
C TYR A 203 25.12 22.08 8.61
N VAL A 204 24.85 20.92 8.02
CA VAL A 204 24.24 20.80 6.69
C VAL A 204 23.01 19.94 6.80
N SER A 205 21.90 20.38 6.18
CA SER A 205 20.71 19.55 6.02
C SER A 205 20.48 19.26 4.54
N ASP A 206 19.84 18.13 4.26
CA ASP A 206 19.30 17.82 2.92
C ASP A 206 17.85 18.32 2.78
N LEU A 207 17.26 18.09 1.61
CA LEU A 207 15.86 18.44 1.35
C LEU A 207 14.86 17.55 2.10
N ALA A 208 15.28 16.36 2.55
CA ALA A 208 14.53 15.47 3.42
C ALA A 208 14.68 15.80 4.93
N LYS A 209 15.42 16.85 5.29
CA LYS A 209 15.71 17.30 6.66
C LYS A 209 16.59 16.34 7.48
N ASN A 210 17.30 15.41 6.85
CA ASN A 210 18.40 14.70 7.48
C ASN A 210 19.58 15.68 7.67
N GLN A 211 20.35 15.51 8.75
CA GLN A 211 21.37 16.47 9.15
C GLN A 211 22.73 15.81 9.31
N ALA A 212 23.77 16.48 8.81
CA ALA A 212 25.16 16.17 9.08
C ALA A 212 25.84 17.35 9.77
N GLN A 213 26.81 17.02 10.61
CA GLN A 213 27.65 18.01 11.27
C GLN A 213 29.12 17.58 11.19
N ALA A 214 30.01 18.55 11.02
CA ALA A 214 31.45 18.33 11.08
C ALA A 214 32.11 19.45 11.87
N ASN A 215 33.17 19.13 12.61
CA ASN A 215 33.95 20.09 13.37
C ASN A 215 35.33 20.24 12.75
N PHE A 216 35.73 21.48 12.51
CA PHE A 216 37.05 21.82 11.99
C PHE A 216 37.76 22.76 12.95
N SER A 217 39.04 22.47 13.21
CA SER A 217 39.89 23.25 14.10
C SER A 217 41.25 23.50 13.45
N ILE A 218 41.75 24.71 13.62
CA ILE A 218 43.12 25.06 13.23
C ILE A 218 44.05 24.45 14.30
N ASN A 219 44.88 23.48 13.91
CA ASN A 219 45.95 22.94 14.77
C ASN A 219 47.20 23.81 14.70
#